data_AF-A0A381VLD4-F1
#
_entry.id   AF-A0A381VLD4-F1
#
_cell.length_a   1.000
_cell.length_b   1.000
_cell.length_c   1.000
_cell.angle_alpha   90.00
_cell.angle_beta   90.00
_cell.angle_gamma   90.00
#
_symmetry.space_group_name_H-M   'P 1'
#
loop_
_entity.id
_entity.type
_entity.pdbx_description
1 polymer ?
#
loop_
_entity_poly.entity_id
_entity_poly.type
_entity_poly.pdbx_seq_one_letter_code
_entity_poly.pdbx_strand_id
1 'polypeptide(L)'
;MELVAVIRALEYFDKGKKLNLFTDSKYVMDGINSWILKWKSNNWKTSKKESVKNRDLWERLDELKELHTISWRWVKGHEGNYGNEQADYLATSSIK
;
A
#
# COMPACT_ATOMS: atom_id res chain seq x y z
N MET A 1 9.09 -3.20 1.76
CA MET A 1 8.64 -4.30 0.89
C MET A 1 7.13 -4.27 0.68
N GLU A 2 6.32 -4.13 1.73
CA GLU A 2 4.84 -4.12 1.64
C GLU A 2 4.27 -3.06 0.67
N LEU A 3 4.72 -1.80 0.76
CA LEU A 3 4.29 -0.74 -0.17
C LEU A 3 4.63 -1.07 -1.63
N VAL A 4 5.82 -1.63 -1.86
CA VAL A 4 6.25 -2.02 -3.21
C VAL A 4 5.37 -3.13 -3.75
N ALA A 5 5.00 -4.11 -2.93
CA ALA A 5 4.10 -5.19 -3.34
C ALA A 5 2.73 -4.64 -3.78
N VAL A 6 2.17 -3.71 -3.02
CA VAL A 6 0.92 -3.03 -3.35
C VAL A 6 1.05 -2.23 -4.66
N ILE A 7 2.09 -1.42 -4.80
CA ILE A 7 2.34 -0.63 -6.01
C ILE A 7 2.46 -1.54 -7.23
N ARG A 8 3.27 -2.60 -7.15
CA ARG A 8 3.46 -3.54 -8.27
C ARG A 8 2.17 -4.27 -8.64
N ALA A 9 1.36 -4.64 -7.64
CA ALA A 9 0.05 -5.25 -7.89
C ALA A 9 -0.88 -4.29 -8.63
N LEU A 10 -0.88 -3.00 -8.28
CA LEU A 10 -1.69 -1.99 -8.97
C LEU A 10 -1.16 -1.66 -10.37
N GLU A 11 0.16 -1.53 -10.54
CA GLU A 11 0.82 -1.29 -11.84
C GLU A 11 0.58 -2.41 -12.86
N TYR A 12 0.32 -3.63 -12.38
CA TYR A 12 0.05 -4.78 -13.24
C TYR A 12 -1.30 -4.68 -13.97
N PHE A 13 -2.29 -3.99 -13.40
CA PHE A 13 -3.63 -3.89 -13.98
C PHE A 13 -3.78 -2.65 -14.90
N ASP A 14 -4.58 -2.77 -15.95
CA ASP A 14 -4.97 -1.63 -16.77
C ASP A 14 -5.78 -0.59 -15.97
N LYS A 15 -5.68 0.69 -16.35
CA LYS A 15 -6.38 1.81 -15.70
C LYS A 15 -7.92 1.60 -15.66
N GLY A 16 -8.58 2.10 -14.62
CA GLY A 16 -10.04 2.09 -14.47
C GLY A 16 -10.64 0.78 -13.94
N LYS A 17 -9.82 -0.17 -13.50
CA LYS A 17 -10.31 -1.42 -12.90
C LYS A 17 -10.82 -1.21 -11.47
N LYS A 18 -11.83 -2.00 -11.09
CA LYS A 18 -12.32 -2.13 -9.71
C LYS A 18 -11.54 -3.24 -9.03
N LEU A 19 -10.76 -2.91 -8.01
CA LEU A 19 -9.85 -3.84 -7.34
C LEU A 19 -10.22 -3.96 -5.86
N ASN A 20 -10.24 -5.18 -5.34
CA ASN A 20 -10.34 -5.46 -3.91
C ASN A 20 -8.94 -5.81 -3.41
N LEU A 21 -8.34 -4.93 -2.61
CA LEU A 21 -6.99 -5.13 -2.10
C LEU A 21 -7.06 -5.55 -0.64
N PHE A 22 -6.50 -6.72 -0.35
CA PHE A 22 -6.40 -7.28 0.98
C PHE A 22 -4.97 -7.13 1.49
N THR A 23 -4.80 -6.56 2.67
CA THR A 23 -3.48 -6.41 3.30
C THR A 23 -3.62 -6.60 4.80
N ASP A 24 -2.65 -7.27 5.40
CA ASP A 24 -2.49 -7.37 6.86
C ASP A 24 -1.62 -6.26 7.44
N SER A 25 -0.95 -5.49 6.57
CA SER A 25 -0.15 -4.35 6.96
C SER A 25 -1.03 -3.23 7.51
N LYS A 26 -0.99 -3.06 8.83
CA LYS A 26 -1.53 -1.86 9.48
C LYS A 26 -0.84 -0.60 8.97
N TYR A 27 0.45 -0.67 8.65
CA TYR A 27 1.21 0.46 8.12
C TYR A 27 0.63 0.97 6.79
N VAL A 28 0.31 0.07 5.86
CA VAL A 28 -0.34 0.44 4.59
C VAL A 28 -1.76 0.96 4.84
N MET A 29 -2.55 0.27 5.67
CA MET A 29 -3.93 0.67 5.96
C MET A 29 -4.04 2.05 6.62
N ASP A 30 -3.26 2.30 7.67
CA ASP A 30 -3.25 3.60 8.36
C ASP A 30 -2.71 4.69 7.46
N GLY A 31 -1.69 4.37 6.66
CA GLY A 31 -1.11 5.31 5.71
C GLY A 31 -2.10 5.78 4.65
N ILE A 32 -2.84 4.86 4.02
CA ILE A 32 -3.82 5.19 2.96
C ILE A 32 -5.06 5.88 3.52
N ASN A 33 -5.53 5.46 4.71
CA ASN A 33 -6.75 6.00 5.28
C ASN A 33 -6.54 7.37 5.95
N SER A 34 -5.40 7.58 6.60
CA SER A 34 -5.19 8.75 7.47
C SER A 34 -3.97 9.59 7.09
N TRP A 35 -2.82 8.98 6.84
CA TRP A 35 -1.58 9.74 6.74
C TRP A 35 -1.42 10.43 5.40
N ILE A 36 -1.78 9.78 4.30
CA ILE A 36 -1.61 10.31 2.94
C ILE A 36 -2.35 11.63 2.74
N LEU A 37 -3.55 11.77 3.33
CA LEU A 37 -4.33 13.01 3.29
C LEU A 37 -3.60 14.15 4.02
N LYS A 38 -3.05 13.87 5.20
CA LYS A 38 -2.28 14.84 5.98
C LYS A 38 -0.97 15.20 5.27
N TRP A 39 -0.25 14.22 4.75
CA TRP A 39 1.00 14.45 4.03
C TRP A 39 0.78 15.25 2.75
N LYS A 40 -0.24 14.97 1.96
CA LYS A 40 -0.60 15.79 0.78
C LYS A 40 -0.88 17.24 1.18
N SER A 41 -1.65 17.47 2.24
CA SER A 41 -1.92 18.83 2.73
C SER A 41 -0.67 19.56 3.27
N ASN A 42 0.32 18.82 3.75
CA ASN A 42 1.56 19.34 4.34
C ASN A 42 2.77 19.21 3.40
N ASN A 43 2.53 19.15 2.08
CA ASN A 43 3.56 19.04 1.04
C ASN A 43 4.59 17.91 1.31
N TRP A 44 4.08 16.74 1.72
CA TRP A 44 4.83 15.52 2.04
C TRP A 44 5.89 15.67 3.13
N LYS A 45 5.58 16.48 4.15
CA LYS A 45 6.40 16.64 5.35
C LYS A 45 5.74 16.05 6.59
N THR A 46 6.56 15.50 7.47
CA THR A 46 6.16 15.06 8.80
C THR A 46 5.92 16.26 9.71
N SER A 47 5.33 16.04 10.89
CA SER A 47 5.17 17.09 11.91
C SER A 47 6.50 17.71 12.38
N LYS A 48 7.62 17.01 12.16
CA LYS A 48 8.98 17.49 12.43
C LYS A 48 9.58 18.31 11.27
N LYS A 49 8.79 18.60 10.22
CA LYS A 49 9.21 19.26 8.96
C LYS A 49 10.22 18.47 8.12
N GLU A 50 10.43 17.21 8.46
CA GLU A 50 11.27 16.28 7.69
C GLU A 50 10.47 15.66 6.55
N SER A 51 11.16 15.19 5.51
CA SER A 51 10.52 14.41 4.44
C SER A 51 9.89 13.14 5.00
N VAL A 52 8.69 12.82 4.53
CA VAL A 52 8.03 11.54 4.87
C VAL A 52 8.90 10.37 4.39
N LYS A 53 9.05 9.36 5.25
CA LYS A 53 9.78 8.14 4.88
C LYS A 53 9.05 7.42 3.75
N ASN A 54 9.79 6.98 2.72
CA ASN A 54 9.25 6.37 1.50
C ASN A 54 8.27 7.27 0.73
N ARG A 55 8.51 8.59 0.76
CA ARG A 55 7.65 9.59 0.08
C ARG A 55 7.40 9.23 -1.38
N ASP A 56 8.44 8.84 -2.10
CA ASP A 56 8.41 8.42 -3.50
C ASP A 56 7.41 7.28 -3.74
N LEU A 57 7.41 6.26 -2.86
CA LEU A 57 6.47 5.14 -2.94
C LEU A 57 5.03 5.59 -2.62
N TRP A 58 4.87 6.47 -1.63
CA TRP A 58 3.55 6.96 -1.26
C TRP A 58 2.93 7.86 -2.33
N GLU A 59 3.72 8.75 -2.95
CA GLU A 59 3.28 9.55 -4.10
C GLU A 59 2.84 8.65 -5.25
N ARG A 60 3.65 7.64 -5.57
CA ARG A 60 3.32 6.67 -6.62
C ARG A 60 2.04 5.89 -6.33
N LEU A 61 1.86 5.47 -5.08
CA LEU A 61 0.65 4.75 -4.65
C LEU A 61 -0.60 5.64 -4.71
N ASP A 62 -0.48 6.92 -4.37
CA ASP A 62 -1.56 7.91 -4.49
C ASP A 62 -2.00 8.07 -5.94
N GLU A 63 -1.04 8.22 -6.87
CA GLU A 63 -1.34 8.28 -8.32
C GLU A 63 -2.10 7.04 -8.79
N LEU A 64 -1.60 5.84 -8.45
CA LEU A 64 -2.23 4.58 -8.85
C LEU A 64 -3.62 4.43 -8.24
N LYS A 65 -3.81 4.88 -6.99
CA LYS A 65 -5.13 4.87 -6.36
C LYS A 65 -6.13 5.74 -7.11
N GLU A 66 -5.74 6.86 -7.68
CA GLU A 66 -6.64 7.70 -8.48
C GLU A 66 -6.95 7.07 -9.86
N LEU A 67 -6.08 6.20 -10.36
CA LEU A 67 -6.28 5.50 -11.64
C LEU A 67 -7.22 4.29 -11.56
N HIS A 68 -7.48 3.75 -10.36
CA HIS A 68 -8.30 2.56 -10.15
C HIS A 68 -9.34 2.78 -9.07
N THR A 69 -10.46 2.07 -9.12
CA THR A 69 -11.41 2.07 -7.99
C THR A 69 -11.00 0.97 -7.01
N ILE A 70 -10.25 1.34 -5.96
CA ILE A 70 -9.70 0.36 -5.01
C ILE A 70 -10.54 0.31 -3.73
N SER A 71 -11.00 -0.88 -3.38
CA SER A 71 -11.59 -1.18 -2.07
C SER A 71 -10.55 -1.84 -1.18
N TRP A 72 -10.14 -1.14 -0.12
CA TRP A 72 -9.14 -1.60 0.83
C TRP A 72 -9.79 -2.43 1.93
N ARG A 73 -9.26 -3.64 2.18
CA ARG A 73 -9.69 -4.50 3.28
C ARG A 73 -8.49 -4.89 4.12
N TRP A 74 -8.52 -4.49 5.39
CA TRP A 74 -7.57 -5.02 6.35
C TRP A 74 -7.97 -6.44 6.73
N VAL A 75 -7.01 -7.36 6.67
CA VAL A 75 -7.17 -8.73 7.16
C VAL A 75 -6.20 -8.94 8.32
N LYS A 76 -6.59 -9.74 9.29
CA LYS A 76 -5.70 -10.07 10.40
C LYS A 76 -4.60 -10.99 9.85
N GLY A 77 -3.33 -10.60 10.03
CA GLY A 77 -2.20 -11.47 9.74
C GLY A 77 -2.26 -12.70 10.64
N HIS A 78 -2.17 -13.87 10.01
CA HIS A 78 -2.19 -15.23 10.56
C HIS A 78 -3.58 -15.84 10.84
N GLU A 79 -3.84 -16.89 10.05
CA GLU A 79 -4.95 -17.86 10.01
C GLU A 79 -6.08 -17.59 8.99
N GLY A 80 -5.93 -18.20 7.81
CA GLY A 80 -7.06 -18.55 6.92
C GLY A 80 -7.18 -17.78 5.61
N ASN A 81 -6.25 -16.88 5.29
CA ASN A 81 -6.24 -16.20 3.99
C ASN A 81 -5.11 -16.75 3.12
N TYR A 82 -5.46 -17.71 2.26
CA TYR A 82 -4.55 -18.36 1.31
C TYR A 82 -3.74 -17.35 0.48
N GLY A 83 -4.36 -16.25 0.05
CA GLY A 83 -3.67 -15.22 -0.72
C GLY A 83 -2.56 -14.51 0.07
N ASN A 84 -2.81 -14.21 1.35
CA ASN A 84 -1.79 -13.62 2.22
C ASN A 84 -0.67 -14.62 2.53
N GLU A 85 -0.99 -15.88 2.78
CA GLU A 85 0.01 -16.92 3.05
C GLU A 85 0.94 -17.13 1.86
N GLN A 86 0.41 -17.12 0.63
CA GLN A 86 1.24 -17.18 -0.58
C GLN A 86 2.10 -15.91 -0.75
N ALA A 87 1.55 -14.73 -0.47
CA ALA A 87 2.31 -13.48 -0.57
C ALA A 87 3.46 -13.44 0.44
N ASP A 88 3.24 -13.89 1.67
CA ASP A 88 4.26 -13.95 2.73
C ASP A 88 5.36 -14.97 2.40
N TYR A 89 4.96 -16.14 1.87
CA TYR A 89 5.91 -17.14 1.37
C TYR A 89 6.80 -16.59 0.24
N LEU A 90 6.21 -15.90 -0.74
CA LEU A 90 6.94 -15.30 -1.86
C LEU A 90 7.86 -14.17 -1.38
N ALA A 91 7.40 -13.33 -0.45
CA ALA A 91 8.20 -12.26 0.12
C ALA A 91 9.42 -12.81 0.89
N THR A 92 9.21 -13.83 1.73
CA THR A 92 10.27 -14.47 2.52
C THR A 92 11.28 -15.20 1.63
N SER A 93 10.80 -15.89 0.59
CA SER A 93 11.66 -16.64 -0.35
C SER A 93 12.50 -15.73 -1.26
N SER A 94 12.11 -14.45 -1.40
CA SER A 94 12.80 -13.47 -2.24
C SER A 94 13.93 -12.73 -1.50
N ILE A 95 14.10 -12.94 -0.20
CA ILE A 95 15.22 -12.42 0.59
C ILE A 95 16.37 -13.42 0.46
N LYS A 96 17.30 -13.15 -0.46
CA LYS A 96 18.55 -13.91 -0.62
C LYS A 96 19.75 -12.97 -0.67
#